data_AF-A0A961V0M2-F1
#
_entry.id   AF-A0A961V0M2-F1
#
_cell.length_a   1.000
_cell.length_b   1.000
_cell.length_c   1.000
_cell.angle_alpha   90.00
_cell.angle_beta   90.00
_cell.angle_gamma   90.00
#
_symmetry.space_group_name_H-M   'P 1'
#
loop_
_entity.id
_entity.type
_entity.pdbx_description
1 polymer ?
#
loop_
_entity_poly.entity_id
_entity_poly.type
_entity_poly.pdbx_seq_one_letter_code
_entity_poly.pdbx_strand_id
1 'polypeptide(L)'
;MSNCKMLIDATHPEETRVVVQRNGRVEEFDFESAARKLLRGNIYLAKVTRVEPSLQAAFVDYGGNRHGFLAFNEIHPDYYQIPVADRQALIDEEA
;
A
#
# COMPACT_ATOMS: atom_id res chain seq x y z
N MET A 1 -19.99 -19.52 -23.34
CA MET A 1 -19.36 -18.44 -22.57
C MET A 1 -19.16 -18.93 -21.15
N SER A 2 -17.93 -18.92 -20.64
CA SER A 2 -17.66 -19.23 -19.23
C SER A 2 -18.31 -18.17 -18.33
N ASN A 3 -19.18 -18.58 -17.43
CA ASN A 3 -19.90 -17.68 -16.54
C ASN A 3 -19.07 -17.47 -15.26
N CYS A 4 -18.33 -16.36 -15.21
CA CYS A 4 -17.64 -15.92 -14.01
C CYS A 4 -18.50 -14.93 -13.22
N LYS A 5 -18.65 -15.16 -11.91
CA LYS A 5 -19.42 -14.31 -10.99
C LYS A 5 -18.56 -13.99 -9.78
N MET A 6 -18.66 -12.75 -9.30
CA MET A 6 -18.17 -12.35 -8.00
C MET A 6 -19.38 -12.19 -7.07
N LEU A 7 -19.40 -12.91 -5.96
CA LEU A 7 -20.44 -12.87 -4.94
C LEU A 7 -19.85 -12.22 -3.69
N ILE A 8 -20.53 -11.20 -3.16
CA ILE A 8 -20.11 -10.48 -1.95
C ILE A 8 -21.21 -10.65 -0.91
N ASP A 9 -20.85 -11.21 0.24
CA ASP A 9 -21.72 -11.35 1.41
C ASP A 9 -21.23 -10.44 2.54
N ALA A 10 -22.05 -9.45 2.87
CA ALA A 10 -21.84 -8.49 3.96
C ALA A 10 -23.02 -8.50 4.94
N THR A 11 -23.77 -9.61 5.02
CA THR A 11 -24.90 -9.76 5.95
C THR A 11 -24.45 -9.82 7.41
N HIS A 12 -23.23 -10.29 7.63
CA HIS A 12 -22.57 -10.42 8.92
C HIS A 12 -21.73 -9.17 9.23
N PRO A 13 -22.04 -8.37 10.26
CA PRO A 13 -21.25 -7.17 10.57
C PRO A 13 -19.81 -7.47 11.02
N GLU A 14 -19.55 -8.70 11.50
CA GLU A 14 -18.24 -9.16 11.94
C GLU A 14 -17.27 -9.46 10.79
N GLU A 15 -17.78 -9.77 9.60
CA GLU A 15 -16.95 -10.15 8.45
C GLU A 15 -17.65 -9.94 7.10
N THR A 16 -16.86 -9.58 6.09
CA THR A 16 -17.29 -9.55 4.69
C THR A 16 -16.62 -10.69 3.94
N ARG A 17 -17.37 -11.46 3.15
CA ARG A 17 -16.85 -12.59 2.37
C ARG A 17 -17.01 -12.31 0.88
N VAL A 18 -15.98 -12.63 0.10
CA VAL A 18 -15.98 -12.47 -1.35
C VAL A 18 -15.64 -13.80 -2.02
N VAL A 19 -16.44 -14.21 -2.99
CA VAL A 19 -16.26 -15.47 -3.73
C VAL A 19 -16.22 -15.20 -5.21
N VAL A 20 -15.18 -15.67 -5.89
CA VAL A 20 -15.12 -15.72 -7.34
C VAL A 20 -15.49 -17.13 -7.79
N GLN A 21 -16.54 -17.24 -8.58
CA GLN A 21 -17.09 -18.50 -9.06
C GLN A 21 -17.03 -18.56 -10.58
N ARG A 22 -16.61 -19.69 -11.14
CA ARG A 22 -16.70 -20.00 -12.57
C ARG A 22 -17.57 -21.23 -12.79
N ASN A 23 -18.62 -21.09 -13.60
CA ASN A 23 -19.53 -22.18 -13.99
C ASN A 23 -20.09 -22.96 -12.77
N GLY A 24 -20.44 -22.28 -11.69
CA GLY A 24 -20.97 -22.93 -10.49
C GLY A 24 -19.90 -23.44 -9.52
N ARG A 25 -18.60 -23.37 -9.85
CA ARG A 25 -17.50 -23.81 -8.98
C ARG A 25 -16.72 -22.62 -8.43
N VAL A 26 -16.40 -22.66 -7.14
CA VAL A 26 -15.55 -21.65 -6.50
C VAL A 26 -14.12 -21.78 -7.03
N GLU A 27 -13.57 -20.67 -7.51
CA GLU A 27 -12.16 -20.56 -7.90
C GLU A 27 -11.36 -19.87 -6.78
N GLU A 28 -11.90 -18.78 -6.22
CA GLU A 28 -11.26 -18.01 -5.15
C GLU A 28 -12.28 -17.66 -4.05
N PHE A 29 -11.79 -17.63 -2.81
CA PHE A 29 -12.53 -17.23 -1.63
C PHE A 29 -11.62 -16.35 -0.78
N ASP A 30 -12.11 -15.17 -0.40
CA ASP A 30 -11.44 -14.27 0.53
C ASP A 30 -12.44 -13.75 1.56
N PHE A 31 -11.94 -13.33 2.72
CA PHE A 31 -12.77 -12.70 3.74
C PHE A 31 -12.01 -11.62 4.50
N GLU A 32 -12.73 -10.57 4.89
CA GLU A 32 -12.22 -9.48 5.70
C GLU A 32 -12.95 -9.46 7.04
N SER A 33 -12.20 -9.52 8.14
CA SER A 33 -12.76 -9.41 9.49
C SER A 33 -12.79 -7.96 9.95
N ALA A 34 -13.92 -7.53 10.51
CA ALA A 34 -14.07 -6.19 11.08
C ALA A 34 -13.14 -5.94 12.29
N ALA A 35 -12.70 -7.02 12.96
CA ALA A 35 -11.85 -6.93 14.15
C ALA A 35 -10.40 -6.55 13.84
N ARG A 36 -9.92 -6.77 12.61
CA ARG A 36 -8.51 -6.56 12.23
C ARG A 36 -8.41 -5.83 10.90
N LYS A 37 -8.27 -4.50 10.97
CA LYS A 37 -7.93 -3.71 9.78
C LYS A 37 -6.54 -4.07 9.29
N LEU A 38 -6.46 -4.48 8.03
CA LEU A 38 -5.19 -4.64 7.32
C LEU A 38 -4.66 -3.24 6.98
N LEU A 39 -3.48 -2.92 7.50
CA LEU A 39 -2.80 -1.65 7.20
C LEU A 39 -1.81 -1.78 6.04
N ARG A 40 -1.48 -3.02 5.65
CA ARG A 40 -0.52 -3.33 4.59
C ARG A 40 -1.13 -2.99 3.23
N GLY A 41 -0.39 -2.26 2.41
CA GLY A 41 -0.84 -1.85 1.07
C GLY A 41 -1.61 -0.52 1.08
N ASN A 42 -1.92 0.03 2.25
CA ASN A 42 -2.56 1.33 2.34
C ASN A 42 -1.58 2.44 1.92
N ILE A 43 -2.12 3.46 1.25
CA ILE A 43 -1.37 4.64 0.82
C ILE A 43 -1.84 5.82 1.66
N TYR A 44 -0.88 6.56 2.23
CA TYR A 44 -1.14 7.70 3.10
C TYR A 44 -0.41 8.93 2.59
N LEU A 45 -1.03 10.10 2.73
CA LEU A 45 -0.30 11.36 2.74
C LEU A 45 0.33 11.51 4.13
N ALA A 46 1.66 11.43 4.19
CA ALA A 46 2.42 11.45 5.44
C ALA A 46 3.33 12.68 5.52
N LYS A 47 3.73 13.04 6.75
CA LYS A 47 4.69 14.12 7.02
C LYS A 47 5.99 13.54 7.57
N VAL A 48 7.13 13.96 7.03
CA VAL A 48 8.44 13.62 7.61
C VAL A 48 8.58 14.29 8.97
N THR A 49 8.83 13.49 10.03
CA THR A 49 8.99 13.99 11.40
C THR A 49 10.44 14.24 11.75
N ARG A 50 11.34 13.34 11.35
CA ARG A 50 12.78 13.49 11.49
C ARG A 50 13.54 12.67 10.47
N VAL A 51 14.77 13.08 10.18
CA VAL A 51 15.73 12.36 9.33
C VAL A 51 16.83 11.81 10.21
N GLU A 52 17.18 10.54 10.02
CA GLU A 52 18.23 9.83 10.77
C GLU A 52 19.35 9.41 9.81
N PRO A 53 20.40 10.24 9.64
CA PRO A 53 21.49 9.95 8.71
C PRO A 53 22.20 8.62 9.00
N SER A 54 22.37 8.28 10.29
CA SER A 54 23.01 7.04 10.74
C SER A 54 22.28 5.79 10.26
N LEU A 55 20.96 5.87 10.07
CA LEU A 55 20.14 4.77 9.57
C LEU A 55 19.90 4.88 8.06
N GLN A 56 20.36 5.95 7.41
CA GLN A 56 19.98 6.33 6.05
C GLN A 56 18.46 6.22 5.84
N ALA A 57 17.69 6.84 6.75
CA ALA A 57 16.25 6.73 6.76
C ALA A 57 15.58 8.00 7.30
N ALA A 58 14.27 8.11 7.05
CA ALA A 58 13.40 9.11 7.63
C ALA A 58 12.27 8.45 8.42
N PHE A 59 11.84 9.09 9.50
CA PHE A 59 10.62 8.71 10.19
C PHE A 59 9.47 9.58 9.69
N VAL A 60 8.31 8.97 9.44
CA VAL A 60 7.13 9.63 8.89
C VAL A 60 5.93 9.47 9.82
N ASP A 61 5.14 10.53 9.98
CA ASP A 61 3.83 10.48 10.59
C ASP A 61 2.77 10.31 9.51
N TYR A 62 2.10 9.17 9.54
CA TYR A 62 1.00 8.80 8.63
C TYR A 62 -0.34 8.68 9.37
N GLY A 63 -0.44 9.17 10.62
CA GLY A 63 -1.65 9.08 11.44
C GLY A 63 -1.81 7.77 12.22
N GLY A 64 -0.76 6.94 12.27
CA GLY A 64 -0.72 5.72 13.07
C GLY A 64 -0.25 5.95 14.52
N ASN A 65 -0.35 4.92 15.35
CA ASN A 65 0.10 4.97 16.76
C ASN A 65 1.62 5.13 16.91
N ARG A 66 2.40 4.81 15.87
CA ARG A 66 3.85 4.94 15.81
C ARG A 66 4.25 5.55 14.48
N HIS A 67 5.36 6.28 14.47
CA HIS A 67 5.92 6.76 13.21
C HIS A 67 6.36 5.59 12.33
N GLY A 68 6.08 5.73 11.04
CA GLY A 68 6.59 4.83 10.01
C GLY A 68 8.08 5.03 9.82
N PHE A 69 8.75 3.97 9.40
CA PHE A 69 10.15 3.99 8.99
C PHE A 69 10.18 3.98 7.47
N LEU A 70 10.90 4.93 6.88
CA LEU A 70 11.08 5.06 5.43
C LEU A 70 12.58 5.06 5.12
N ALA A 71 13.07 3.97 4.54
CA ALA A 71 14.47 3.85 4.16
C ALA A 71 14.78 4.75 2.95
N PHE A 72 16.00 5.29 2.86
CA PHE A 72 16.37 6.23 1.80
C PHE A 72 16.26 5.64 0.40
N ASN A 73 16.59 4.35 0.23
CA ASN A 73 16.48 3.62 -1.04
C ASN A 73 15.04 3.30 -1.45
N GLU A 74 14.04 3.56 -0.60
CA GLU A 74 12.61 3.43 -0.92
C GLU A 74 11.97 4.79 -1.27
N ILE A 75 12.75 5.87 -1.33
CA ILE A 75 12.27 7.21 -1.69
C ILE A 75 12.48 7.44 -3.19
N HIS A 76 11.38 7.63 -3.91
CA HIS A 76 11.42 7.97 -5.34
C HIS A 76 12.18 9.29 -5.60
N PRO A 77 13.01 9.39 -6.66
CA PRO A 77 13.82 10.58 -6.97
C PRO A 77 13.03 11.90 -7.07
N ASP A 78 11.74 11.83 -7.39
CA ASP A 78 10.85 13.01 -7.40
C ASP A 78 10.76 13.75 -6.05
N TYR A 79 11.03 13.06 -4.95
CA TYR A 79 11.04 13.66 -3.63
C TYR A 79 12.39 14.30 -3.26
N TYR A 80 13.41 14.19 -4.12
CA TYR A 80 14.73 14.73 -3.83
C TYR A 80 14.76 16.23 -4.06
N GLN A 81 15.35 16.96 -3.11
CA GLN A 81 15.56 18.40 -3.22
C GLN A 81 16.87 18.68 -3.99
N ILE A 82 16.85 18.38 -5.29
CA ILE A 82 17.96 18.58 -6.23
C ILE A 82 17.48 19.39 -7.46
N PRO A 83 18.41 19.99 -8.23
CA PRO A 83 18.08 20.65 -9.49
C PRO A 83 17.28 19.73 -10.43
N VAL A 84 16.39 20.32 -11.22
CA VAL A 84 15.51 19.58 -12.15
C VAL A 84 16.32 18.76 -13.16
N ALA A 85 17.46 19.30 -13.63
CA ALA A 85 18.35 18.59 -14.55
C ALA A 85 18.89 17.28 -13.94
N ASP A 86 19.34 17.34 -12.68
CA ASP A 86 19.89 16.19 -11.96
C ASP A 86 18.79 15.16 -11.67
N ARG A 87 17.58 15.63 -11.34
CA ARG A 87 16.42 14.74 -11.16
C ARG A 87 16.06 14.00 -12.44
N GLN A 88 16.02 14.69 -13.58
CA GLN A 88 15.67 14.06 -14.86
C GLN A 88 16.68 12.99 -15.24
N ALA A 89 17.97 13.25 -15.04
CA ALA A 89 19.03 12.26 -15.28
C ALA A 89 18.83 10.99 -14.44
N LEU A 90 18.46 11.11 -13.16
CA LEU A 90 18.21 9.95 -12.30
C LEU A 90 16.98 9.14 -12.75
N ILE A 91 15.90 9.81 -13.17
CA ILE A 91 14.68 9.13 -13.66
C ILE A 91 14.97 8.37 -14.96
N ASP A 92 15.74 8.97 -15.86
CA ASP A 92 16.12 8.35 -17.14
C ASP A 92 17.05 7.14 -16.95
N GLU A 93 17.86 7.12 -15.87
CA GLU A 93 18.71 5.97 -15.51
C GLU A 93 17.93 4.80 -14.90
N GLU A 94 16.78 5.05 -14.26
CA GLU A 94 15.92 4.03 -13.63
C GLU A 94 14.88 3.41 -14.59
N ALA A 95 14.66 4.02 -15.76
CA ALA A 95 13.67 3.61 -16.77
C ALA A 95 14.17 2.49 -17.72
#